data_AF-A0A368Z739-F1
#
_entry.id   AF-A0A368Z739-F1
#
_cell.length_a   1.000
_cell.length_b   1.000
_cell.length_c   1.000
_cell.angle_alpha   90.00
_cell.angle_beta   90.00
_cell.angle_gamma   90.00
#
_symmetry.space_group_name_H-M   'P 1'
#
loop_
_entity.id
_entity.type
_entity.pdbx_description
1 polymer ?
#
loop_
_entity_poly.entity_id
_entity_poly.type
_entity_poly.pdbx_seq_one_letter_code
_entity_poly.pdbx_strand_id
1 'polypeptide(L)'
;MDWKEMDKLAQEHADKFAPKPKYEPIAAGLTGVLACQAVMVVFTNLAGLDFEAFSQASSITSVIVFCILFFYFRHGEKEHFKAYEKEMEYLKEQHQKKAA
;
A
#
# COMPACT_ATOMS: atom_id res chain seq x y z
N MET A 1 -1.59 -7.07 32.79
CA MET A 1 -1.09 -6.47 31.53
C MET A 1 -1.91 -5.24 31.26
N ASP A 2 -1.27 -4.08 31.14
CA ASP A 2 -1.94 -2.83 30.82
C ASP A 2 -2.37 -2.84 29.34
N TRP A 3 -3.46 -2.17 29.00
CA TRP A 3 -3.99 -2.10 27.63
C TRP A 3 -2.95 -1.57 26.64
N LYS A 4 -2.11 -0.63 27.09
CA LYS A 4 -1.02 -0.04 26.31
C LYS A 4 0.09 -1.04 25.98
N GLU A 5 0.35 -2.02 26.86
CA GLU A 5 1.37 -3.04 26.61
C GLU A 5 0.89 -4.09 25.60
N MET A 6 -0.39 -4.46 25.66
CA MET A 6 -0.98 -5.37 24.66
C MET A 6 -0.98 -4.74 23.26
N ASP A 7 -1.37 -3.46 23.16
CA ASP A 7 -1.40 -2.71 21.90
C ASP A 7 0.00 -2.64 21.26
N LYS A 8 1.03 -2.34 22.06
CA LYS A 8 2.42 -2.28 21.60
C LYS A 8 2.93 -3.63 21.12
N LEU A 9 2.65 -4.72 21.86
CA LEU A 9 3.08 -6.07 21.48
C LEU A 9 2.36 -6.56 20.22
N ALA A 10 1.06 -6.25 20.08
CA ALA A 10 0.30 -6.57 18.89
C ALA A 10 0.83 -5.80 17.66
N GLN A 11 1.20 -4.53 17.81
CA GLN A 11 1.85 -3.76 16.75
C GLN A 11 3.20 -4.35 16.36
N GLU A 12 4.08 -4.64 17.34
CA GLU A 12 5.41 -5.21 17.07
C GLU A 12 5.34 -6.58 16.38
N HIS A 13 4.34 -7.40 16.70
CA HIS A 13 4.11 -8.68 16.03
C HIS A 13 3.50 -8.49 14.64
N ALA A 14 2.49 -7.64 14.49
CA ALA A 14 1.90 -7.33 13.19
C ALA A 14 2.94 -6.78 12.21
N ASP A 15 3.79 -5.85 12.66
CA ASP A 15 4.84 -5.24 11.85
C ASP A 15 5.90 -6.26 11.38
N LYS A 16 6.16 -7.32 12.14
CA LYS A 16 7.07 -8.41 11.75
C LYS A 16 6.47 -9.34 10.70
N PHE A 17 5.16 -9.61 10.78
CA PHE A 17 4.48 -10.54 9.88
C PHE A 17 4.02 -9.89 8.57
N ALA A 18 3.50 -8.68 8.64
CA ALA A 18 3.02 -7.93 7.49
C ALA A 18 3.36 -6.46 7.74
N PRO A 19 4.49 -5.93 7.25
CA PRO A 19 4.91 -4.57 7.55
C PRO A 19 3.92 -3.55 6.97
N LYS A 20 3.65 -2.47 7.72
CA LYS A 20 2.75 -1.43 7.25
C LYS A 20 3.34 -0.81 5.97
N PRO A 21 2.54 -0.62 4.91
CA PRO A 21 3.04 0.04 3.71
C PRO A 21 3.53 1.45 4.07
N LYS A 22 4.75 1.77 3.60
CA LYS A 22 5.44 3.03 3.91
C LYS A 22 4.77 4.25 3.28
N TYR A 23 3.95 4.05 2.26
CA TYR A 23 3.33 5.11 1.48
C TYR A 23 1.82 4.92 1.46
N GLU A 24 1.10 6.04 1.55
CA GLU A 24 -0.34 6.03 1.35
C GLU A 24 -0.68 5.61 -0.09
N PRO A 25 -1.67 4.74 -0.31
CA PRO A 25 -1.98 4.19 -1.64
C PRO A 25 -2.26 5.25 -2.71
N ILE A 26 -2.92 6.36 -2.34
CA ILE A 26 -3.24 7.45 -3.27
C ILE A 26 -1.98 8.21 -3.67
N ALA A 27 -1.14 8.57 -2.70
CA ALA A 27 0.12 9.27 -2.95
C ALA A 27 1.04 8.42 -3.82
N ALA A 28 1.19 7.13 -3.48
CA ALA A 28 2.00 6.20 -4.26
C ALA A 28 1.48 6.02 -5.70
N GLY A 29 0.16 5.91 -5.87
CA GLY A 29 -0.48 5.85 -7.18
C GLY A 29 -0.20 7.09 -8.02
N LEU A 30 -0.39 8.29 -7.46
CA LEU A 30 -0.15 9.56 -8.16
C LEU A 30 1.33 9.75 -8.51
N THR A 31 2.25 9.46 -7.59
CA THR A 31 3.69 9.54 -7.86
C THR A 31 4.11 8.57 -8.97
N GLY A 32 3.56 7.35 -8.98
CA GLY A 32 3.81 6.39 -10.05
C GLY A 32 3.30 6.86 -11.41
N VAL A 33 2.11 7.47 -11.46
CA VAL A 33 1.58 8.07 -12.70
C VAL A 33 2.51 9.17 -13.20
N LEU A 34 2.92 10.11 -12.34
CA LEU A 34 3.81 11.20 -12.73
C LEU A 34 5.16 10.69 -13.26
N ALA A 35 5.76 9.70 -12.59
CA ALA A 35 6.99 9.08 -13.04
C ALA A 35 6.82 8.39 -14.41
N CYS A 36 5.72 7.66 -14.59
CA CYS A 36 5.41 6.99 -15.85
C CYS A 36 5.19 7.99 -16.99
N GLN A 37 4.47 9.07 -16.74
CA GLN A 37 4.26 10.15 -17.71
C GLN A 37 5.57 10.85 -18.09
N ALA A 38 6.44 11.13 -17.12
CA ALA A 38 7.76 11.72 -17.39
C ALA A 38 8.59 10.83 -18.33
N VAL A 39 8.64 9.52 -18.05
CA VAL A 39 9.32 8.53 -18.90
C VAL A 39 8.71 8.53 -20.30
N MET A 40 7.38 8.41 -20.38
CA MET A 40 6.65 8.39 -21.65
C MET A 40 6.94 9.63 -22.51
N VAL A 41 6.89 10.84 -21.93
CA VAL A 41 7.18 12.09 -22.64
C VAL A 41 8.61 12.14 -23.18
N VAL A 42 9.60 11.67 -22.40
CA VAL A 42 11.01 11.63 -22.84
C VAL A 42 11.17 10.69 -24.05
N PHE A 43 10.61 9.48 -23.98
CA PHE A 43 10.74 8.50 -25.06
C PHE A 43 9.96 8.89 -26.31
N THR A 44 8.76 9.46 -26.18
CA THR A 44 7.97 9.95 -27.33
C THR A 44 8.69 11.08 -28.06
N ASN A 45 9.30 12.02 -27.33
CA ASN A 45 10.12 13.08 -27.92
C ASN A 45 11.37 12.51 -28.64
N LEU A 46 12.07 11.55 -28.02
CA LEU A 46 13.25 10.92 -28.65
C LEU A 46 12.89 10.12 -29.91
N ALA A 47 11.70 9.53 -29.96
CA ALA A 47 11.22 8.76 -31.09
C ALA A 47 10.62 9.62 -32.23
N GLY A 48 10.47 10.94 -32.03
CA GLY A 48 9.86 11.84 -33.02
C GLY A 48 8.40 11.51 -33.32
N LEU A 49 7.68 10.92 -32.36
CA LEU A 49 6.30 10.47 -32.54
C LEU A 49 5.29 11.62 -32.34
N ASP A 50 4.20 11.58 -33.10
CA ASP A 50 3.10 12.52 -32.97
C ASP A 50 2.38 12.36 -31.62
N PHE A 51 2.25 13.48 -30.90
CA PHE A 51 1.66 13.52 -29.56
C PHE A 51 0.17 13.15 -29.53
N GLU A 52 -0.56 13.37 -30.62
CA GLU A 52 -2.01 13.12 -30.67
C GLU A 52 -2.35 11.63 -30.52
N ALA A 53 -1.69 10.76 -31.29
CA ALA A 53 -1.87 9.32 -31.21
C ALA A 53 -1.36 8.75 -29.86
N PHE A 54 -0.34 9.39 -29.28
CA PHE A 54 0.23 9.00 -28.00
C PHE A 54 -0.66 9.38 -26.80
N SER A 55 -1.48 10.42 -26.93
CA SER A 55 -2.31 10.94 -25.83
C SER A 55 -3.28 9.90 -25.25
N GLN A 56 -4.00 9.16 -26.10
CA GLN A 56 -4.93 8.11 -25.65
C GLN A 56 -4.19 6.97 -24.94
N ALA A 57 -3.12 6.45 -25.54
CA ALA A 57 -2.33 5.38 -24.94
C ALA A 57 -1.74 5.80 -23.57
N SER A 58 -1.25 7.04 -23.46
CA SER A 58 -0.70 7.57 -22.21
C SER A 58 -1.76 7.66 -21.10
N SER A 59 -3.00 8.00 -21.44
CA SER A 59 -4.10 8.13 -20.49
C SER A 59 -4.51 6.76 -19.92
N ILE A 60 -4.61 5.74 -20.77
CA ILE A 60 -4.92 4.35 -20.37
C ILE A 60 -3.79 3.79 -19.50
N THR A 61 -2.53 3.96 -19.93
CA THR A 61 -1.37 3.52 -19.14
C THR A 61 -1.34 4.19 -17.77
N SER A 62 -1.65 5.49 -17.70
CA SER A 62 -1.71 6.22 -16.43
C SER A 62 -2.75 5.61 -15.47
N VAL A 63 -3.96 5.30 -15.96
CA VAL A 63 -5.00 4.66 -15.13
C VAL A 63 -4.56 3.28 -14.66
N ILE A 64 -3.94 2.48 -15.53
CA ILE A 64 -3.45 1.15 -15.19
C ILE A 64 -2.36 1.23 -14.11
N VAL A 65 -1.36 2.10 -14.28
CA VAL A 65 -0.28 2.29 -13.31
C VAL A 65 -0.83 2.74 -11.96
N PHE A 66 -1.76 3.70 -11.96
CA PHE A 66 -2.43 4.14 -10.75
C PHE A 66 -3.13 2.97 -10.04
N CYS A 67 -3.95 2.22 -10.77
CA CYS A 67 -4.70 1.10 -10.21
C CYS A 67 -3.76 0.03 -9.63
N ILE A 68 -2.70 -0.35 -10.34
CA ILE A 68 -1.74 -1.36 -9.86
C ILE A 68 -1.14 -0.93 -8.53
N LEU A 69 -0.60 0.29 -8.45
CA LEU A 69 0.03 0.79 -7.23
C LEU A 69 -0.99 0.97 -6.11
N PHE A 70 -2.14 1.55 -6.40
CA PHE A 70 -3.22 1.75 -5.42
C PHE A 70 -3.67 0.42 -4.81
N PHE A 71 -3.97 -0.59 -5.64
CA PHE A 71 -4.41 -1.88 -5.15
C PHE A 71 -3.29 -2.64 -4.43
N TYR A 72 -2.03 -2.53 -4.88
CA TYR A 72 -0.88 -3.14 -4.22
C TYR A 72 -0.70 -2.62 -2.79
N PHE A 73 -0.64 -1.29 -2.60
CA PHE A 73 -0.47 -0.71 -1.28
C PHE A 73 -1.71 -0.91 -0.39
N ARG A 74 -2.92 -0.78 -0.96
CA ARG A 74 -4.16 -1.03 -0.22
C ARG A 74 -4.31 -2.49 0.21
N HIS A 75 -3.77 -3.43 -0.56
CA HIS A 75 -3.73 -4.83 -0.16
C HIS A 75 -2.82 -5.02 1.05
N GLY A 76 -1.61 -4.45 1.02
CA GLY A 76 -0.68 -4.49 2.16
C GLY A 76 -1.26 -3.89 3.44
N GLU A 77 -2.01 -2.78 3.36
CA GLU A 77 -2.72 -2.22 4.52
C GLU A 77 -3.74 -3.20 5.12
N LYS A 78 -4.52 -3.87 4.25
CA LYS A 78 -5.50 -4.85 4.70
C LYS A 78 -4.84 -6.07 5.35
N GLU A 79 -3.69 -6.51 4.84
CA GLU A 79 -2.96 -7.63 5.42
C GLU A 79 -2.34 -7.28 6.78
N HIS A 80 -1.73 -6.09 6.91
CA HIS A 80 -1.24 -5.58 8.20
C HIS A 80 -2.38 -5.50 9.23
N PHE A 81 -3.51 -4.92 8.85
CA PHE A 81 -4.66 -4.76 9.74
C PHE A 81 -5.23 -6.12 10.21
N LYS A 82 -5.32 -7.10 9.30
CA LYS A 82 -5.74 -8.46 9.66
C LYS A 82 -4.76 -9.17 10.60
N ALA A 83 -3.45 -9.00 10.37
CA ALA A 83 -2.44 -9.56 11.25
C ALA A 83 -2.52 -8.95 12.66
N TYR A 84 -2.73 -7.63 12.71
CA TYR A 84 -2.92 -6.89 13.95
C TYR A 84 -4.18 -7.31 14.72
N GLU A 85 -5.35 -7.39 14.06
CA GLU A 85 -6.60 -7.82 14.71
C GLU A 85 -6.46 -9.23 15.30
N LYS A 86 -5.86 -10.15 14.55
CA LYS A 86 -5.66 -11.54 14.99
C LYS A 86 -4.75 -11.61 16.23
N GLU A 87 -3.69 -10.82 16.28
CA GLU A 87 -2.79 -10.79 17.43
C GLU A 87 -3.46 -10.15 18.66
N MET A 88 -4.26 -9.10 18.45
CA MET A 88 -5.05 -8.46 19.51
C MET A 88 -6.10 -9.40 20.11
N GLU A 89 -6.81 -10.18 19.29
CA GLU A 89 -7.75 -11.20 19.78
C GLU A 89 -7.03 -12.27 20.59
N TYR A 90 -5.90 -12.79 20.09
CA TYR A 90 -5.09 -13.77 20.81
C TYR A 90 -4.63 -13.26 22.19
N LEU A 91 -4.12 -12.04 22.27
CA LEU A 91 -3.66 -11.43 23.53
C LEU A 91 -4.82 -11.20 24.51
N LYS A 92 -5.99 -10.79 24.03
CA LYS A 92 -7.20 -10.64 24.86
C LYS A 92 -7.66 -11.96 25.45
N GLU A 93 -7.70 -13.04 24.65
CA GLU A 93 -8.06 -14.38 25.14
C GLU A 93 -7.07 -14.89 26.20
N GLN A 94 -5.77 -14.68 25.99
CA GLN A 94 -4.73 -15.05 26.95
C GLN A 94 -4.86 -14.29 28.26
N HIS A 95 -5.22 -13.00 28.20
CA HIS A 95 -5.45 -12.18 29.39
C HIS A 95 -6.67 -12.66 30.19
N GLN A 96 -7.79 -12.92 29.51
CA GLN A 96 -9.00 -13.45 30.15
C GLN A 96 -8.76 -14.81 30.81
N LYS A 97 -8.01 -15.72 30.15
CA LYS A 97 -7.65 -17.03 30.72
C LYS A 97 -6.70 -16.95 31.92
N LYS A 98 -5.87 -15.91 32.02
CA LYS A 98 -5.00 -15.67 33.18
C LYS A 98 -5.71 -14.95 34.33
N ALA A 99 -6.82 -14.28 34.04
CA ALA A 99 -7.63 -13.57 35.02
C ALA A 99 -8.73 -14.45 35.65
N ALA A 100 -9.05 -15.59 35.03
CA ALA A 100 -9.91 -16.65 35.56
C ALA A 100 -9.08 -17.67 36.36
#